data_AF-A0A4R8GR35-F1
#
_entry.id   AF-A0A4R8GR35-F1
#
_cell.length_a   1.000
_cell.length_b   1.000
_cell.length_c   1.000
_cell.angle_alpha   90.00
_cell.angle_beta   90.00
_cell.angle_gamma   90.00
#
_symmetry.space_group_name_H-M   'P 1'
#
loop_
_entity.id
_entity.type
_entity.pdbx_description
1 polymer ?
#
loop_
_entity_poly.entity_id
_entity_poly.type
_entity_poly.pdbx_seq_one_letter_code
_entity_poly.pdbx_strand_id
1 'polypeptide(L)'
;MRAVHQEEFLKPNYYALYVAIKGKVSVSKACSLMGISTAKGTKNSNYSNRYDIKEDEILEMIELKKEGKSYQEIGERFMITKGAVFSKLKRHYGGEWDNRPW
;
A
#
# COMPACT_ATOMS: atom_id res chain seq x y z
N MET A 1 -0.18 27.71 -24.94
CA MET A 1 0.42 26.36 -24.98
C MET A 1 0.38 25.88 -26.43
N ARG A 2 1.53 25.59 -27.05
CA ARG A 2 1.58 25.09 -28.44
C ARG A 2 1.36 23.58 -28.41
N ALA A 3 0.27 23.10 -29.01
CA ALA A 3 0.07 21.68 -29.26
C ALA A 3 1.13 21.22 -30.27
N VAL A 4 2.07 20.40 -29.82
CA VAL A 4 3.07 19.79 -30.70
C VAL A 4 2.34 18.71 -31.51
N HIS A 5 2.27 18.93 -32.83
CA HIS A 5 1.66 18.01 -33.78
C HIS A 5 2.27 16.61 -33.62
N GLN A 6 1.41 15.61 -33.37
CA GLN A 6 1.78 14.20 -33.41
C GLN A 6 2.00 13.83 -34.87
N GLU A 7 3.25 13.70 -35.29
CA GLU A 7 3.56 12.98 -36.51
C GLU A 7 3.41 11.48 -36.24
N GLU A 8 2.60 10.84 -37.10
CA GLU A 8 2.49 9.40 -37.31
C GLU A 8 1.96 8.55 -36.15
N PHE A 9 0.66 8.21 -36.19
CA PHE A 9 0.00 6.97 -35.70
C PHE A 9 0.33 6.37 -34.31
N LEU A 10 1.21 6.97 -33.52
CA LEU A 10 1.68 6.45 -32.25
C LEU A 10 0.76 6.89 -31.12
N LYS A 11 0.36 5.93 -30.29
CA LYS A 11 -0.39 6.27 -29.07
C LYS A 11 0.47 7.22 -28.21
N PRO A 12 -0.16 8.18 -27.49
CA PRO A 12 0.56 9.22 -26.74
C PRO A 12 1.70 8.71 -25.84
N ASN A 13 1.52 7.56 -25.20
CA ASN A 13 2.55 6.95 -24.34
C ASN A 13 3.81 6.53 -25.11
N TYR A 14 3.66 6.01 -26.33
CA TYR A 14 4.79 5.62 -27.17
C TYR A 14 5.50 6.86 -27.74
N TYR A 15 4.75 7.92 -28.03
CA TYR A 15 5.34 9.19 -28.44
C TYR A 15 6.15 9.84 -27.30
N ALA A 16 5.69 9.75 -26.06
CA ALA A 16 6.46 10.20 -24.90
C ALA A 16 7.79 9.45 -24.74
N LEU A 17 7.81 8.14 -25.02
CA LEU A 17 9.05 7.35 -25.05
C LEU A 17 9.99 7.81 -26.17
N TYR A 18 9.48 8.06 -27.38
CA TYR A 18 10.27 8.59 -28.49
C TYR A 18 10.90 9.95 -28.14
N VAL A 19 10.12 10.87 -27.55
CA VAL A 19 10.60 12.18 -27.10
C VAL A 19 11.66 12.03 -25.99
N ALA A 20 11.48 11.09 -25.06
CA ALA A 20 12.45 10.83 -24.00
C ALA A 20 13.82 10.40 -24.56
N ILE A 21 13.81 9.47 -25.53
CA ILE A 21 15.02 8.96 -26.19
C ILE A 21 15.69 10.08 -27.00
N LYS A 22 14.94 10.76 -27.87
CA LYS A 22 15.46 11.80 -28.76
C LYS A 22 15.96 13.03 -27.98
N GLY A 23 15.24 13.42 -26.94
CA GLY A 23 15.57 14.58 -26.11
C GLY A 23 16.56 14.31 -24.98
N LYS A 24 16.99 13.05 -24.78
CA LYS A 24 17.80 12.63 -23.62
C LYS A 24 17.21 13.10 -22.28
N VAL A 25 15.88 13.04 -22.16
CA VAL A 25 15.15 13.40 -20.94
C VAL A 25 14.48 12.17 -20.36
N SER A 26 14.19 12.18 -19.05
CA SER A 26 13.46 11.08 -18.43
C SER A 26 12.06 10.94 -19.03
N VAL A 27 11.53 9.70 -19.08
CA VAL A 27 10.19 9.41 -19.60
C VAL A 27 9.12 10.21 -18.85
N SER A 28 9.27 10.36 -17.53
CA SER A 28 8.37 11.19 -16.72
C SER A 28 8.36 12.65 -17.18
N LYS A 29 9.53 13.23 -17.44
CA LYS A 29 9.64 14.61 -17.96
C LYS A 29 9.05 14.74 -19.36
N ALA A 30 9.25 13.75 -20.23
CA ALA A 30 8.63 13.71 -21.56
C ALA A 30 7.09 13.62 -21.48
N CYS A 31 6.55 12.78 -20.60
CA CYS A 31 5.10 12.71 -20.35
C CYS A 31 4.53 14.05 -19.88
N SER A 32 5.22 14.73 -18.93
CA SER A 32 4.82 16.06 -18.47
C SER A 32 4.84 17.11 -19.58
N LEU A 33 5.88 17.11 -20.43
CA LEU A 33 5.98 18.02 -21.58
C LEU A 33 4.86 17.79 -22.60
N MET A 34 4.42 16.54 -22.77
CA MET A 34 3.33 16.16 -23.66
C MET A 34 1.94 16.37 -23.07
N GLY A 35 1.82 16.88 -21.84
CA GLY A 35 0.53 17.00 -21.14
C GLY A 35 -0.11 15.64 -20.81
N ILE A 36 0.64 14.56 -20.97
CA ILE A 36 0.24 13.22 -20.55
C ILE A 36 0.50 13.19 -19.05
N SER A 37 -0.53 13.57 -18.30
CA SER A 37 -0.51 13.41 -16.86
C SER A 37 -0.19 11.95 -16.56
N THR A 38 0.97 11.68 -15.96
CA THR A 38 1.22 10.42 -15.26
C THR A 38 0.38 10.40 -13.98
N ALA A 39 -0.92 10.64 -14.11
CA ALA A 39 -1.90 10.28 -13.11
C ALA A 39 -2.06 8.76 -13.27
N LYS A 40 -1.60 7.90 -12.37
CA LYS A 40 -1.45 8.07 -10.94
C LYS A 40 -0.25 7.24 -10.50
N GLY A 41 0.78 7.91 -10.01
CA GLY A 41 1.27 7.50 -8.71
C GLY A 41 0.10 7.64 -7.74
N THR A 42 -0.78 6.64 -7.67
CA THR A 42 -1.56 6.38 -6.47
C THR A 42 -0.51 5.91 -5.47
N LYS A 43 0.25 6.88 -4.95
CA LYS A 43 0.55 6.84 -3.53
C LYS A 43 -0.82 6.69 -2.91
N ASN A 44 -1.21 5.46 -2.60
CA ASN A 44 -2.27 5.19 -1.65
C ASN A 44 -1.79 5.83 -0.35
N SER A 45 -1.97 7.14 -0.23
CA SER A 45 -1.70 7.92 0.96
C SER A 45 -2.65 7.54 2.10
N ASN A 46 -3.53 6.56 1.88
CA ASN A 46 -4.24 5.86 2.96
C ASN A 46 -3.31 5.06 3.91
N TYR A 47 -1.99 5.04 3.69
CA TYR A 47 -1.04 4.46 4.64
C TYR A 47 -0.64 5.40 5.79
N SER A 48 -1.23 6.59 5.92
CA SER A 48 -0.85 7.56 6.97
C SER A 48 -1.75 7.57 8.19
N ASN A 49 -2.69 6.63 8.35
CA ASN A 49 -3.25 6.35 9.67
C ASN A 49 -2.72 5.00 10.16
N ARG A 50 -1.39 4.94 10.32
CA ARG A 50 -0.76 4.06 11.30
C ARG A 50 -1.30 4.49 12.65
N TYR A 51 -2.51 4.03 12.98
CA TYR A 51 -2.95 3.96 14.35
C TYR A 51 -1.78 3.38 15.14
N ASP A 52 -1.36 4.09 16.18
CA ASP A 52 -0.63 3.51 17.30
C ASP A 52 -1.30 2.18 17.61
N ILE A 53 -0.73 1.09 17.11
CA ILE A 53 -1.05 -0.20 17.70
C ILE A 53 -0.29 -0.12 19.00
N LYS A 54 -1.00 0.21 20.08
CA LYS A 54 -0.41 0.18 21.42
C LYS A 54 0.14 -1.22 21.59
N GLU A 55 1.46 -1.32 21.66
CA GLU A 55 2.18 -2.59 21.70
C GLU A 55 1.67 -3.45 22.87
N ASP A 56 1.30 -2.78 23.96
CA ASP A 56 0.60 -3.32 25.14
C ASP A 56 -0.68 -4.10 24.79
N GLU A 57 -1.54 -3.56 23.91
CA GLU A 57 -2.78 -4.26 23.49
C GLU A 57 -2.47 -5.54 22.72
N ILE A 58 -1.38 -5.57 21.94
CA ILE A 58 -0.99 -6.77 21.19
C ILE A 58 -0.48 -7.84 22.15
N LEU A 59 0.34 -7.45 23.13
CA LEU A 59 0.86 -8.37 24.15
C LEU A 59 -0.28 -9.02 24.93
N GLU A 60 -1.28 -8.24 25.37
CA GLU A 60 -2.46 -8.80 26.03
C GLU A 60 -3.26 -9.75 25.11
N MET A 61 -3.41 -9.43 23.82
CA MET A 61 -4.06 -10.34 22.86
C MET A 61 -3.28 -11.65 22.70
N ILE A 62 -1.95 -11.61 22.73
CA ILE A 62 -1.07 -12.78 22.65
C ILE A 62 -1.22 -13.63 23.92
N GLU A 63 -1.24 -13.03 25.11
CA GLU A 63 -1.42 -13.74 26.38
C GLU A 63 -2.78 -14.44 26.43
N LEU A 64 -3.85 -13.73 26.09
CA LEU A 64 -5.20 -14.33 26.02
C LEU A 64 -5.27 -15.47 25.02
N LYS A 65 -4.48 -15.40 23.96
CA LYS A 65 -4.41 -16.46 22.97
C LYS A 65 -3.63 -17.68 23.47
N LYS A 66 -2.56 -17.48 24.23
CA LYS A 66 -1.84 -18.54 24.96
C LYS A 66 -2.71 -19.20 26.04
N GLU A 67 -3.60 -18.44 26.69
CA GLU A 67 -4.63 -18.97 27.61
C GLU A 67 -5.70 -19.82 26.92
N GLY A 68 -5.69 -19.89 25.58
CA GLY A 68 -6.62 -20.71 24.80
C GLY A 68 -7.91 -20.00 24.38
N LYS A 69 -8.05 -18.70 24.62
CA LYS A 69 -9.25 -17.95 24.20
C LYS A 69 -9.39 -17.90 22.69
N SER A 70 -10.62 -17.87 22.21
CA SER A 70 -10.95 -17.72 20.80
C SER A 70 -10.72 -16.27 20.33
N TYR A 71 -10.51 -16.08 19.02
CA TYR A 71 -10.42 -14.73 18.46
C TYR A 71 -11.71 -13.92 18.63
N GLN A 72 -12.84 -14.60 18.84
CA GLN A 72 -14.11 -13.96 19.10
C GLN A 72 -14.16 -13.36 20.51
N GLU A 73 -13.80 -14.14 21.53
CA GLU A 73 -13.75 -13.68 22.93
C GLU A 73 -12.71 -12.56 23.13
N ILE A 74 -11.56 -12.67 22.47
CA ILE A 74 -10.54 -11.61 22.47
C ILE A 74 -11.13 -10.34 21.81
N GLY A 75 -11.84 -10.50 20.69
CA GLY A 75 -12.50 -9.39 20.01
C GLY A 75 -13.53 -8.68 20.88
N GLU A 76 -14.36 -9.45 21.59
CA GLU A 76 -15.36 -8.93 22.53
C GLU A 76 -14.71 -8.10 23.65
N ARG A 77 -13.60 -8.58 24.23
CA ARG A 77 -12.86 -7.86 25.29
C ARG A 77 -12.30 -6.52 24.84
N PHE A 78 -11.80 -6.45 23.60
CA PHE A 78 -11.21 -5.24 23.03
C PHE A 78 -12.20 -4.42 22.18
N MET A 79 -13.49 -4.80 22.16
CA MET A 79 -14.53 -4.21 21.32
C MET A 79 -14.14 -4.13 19.81
N ILE A 80 -13.44 -5.14 19.32
CA ILE A 80 -13.00 -5.27 17.93
C ILE A 80 -13.51 -6.56 17.31
N THR A 81 -13.57 -6.60 15.98
CA THR A 81 -14.00 -7.81 15.26
C THR A 81 -12.94 -8.91 15.36
N LYS A 82 -13.37 -10.18 15.30
CA LYS A 82 -12.45 -11.34 15.23
C LYS A 82 -11.38 -11.21 14.13
N GLY A 83 -11.75 -10.59 13.00
CA GLY A 83 -10.84 -10.37 11.87
C GLY A 83 -9.81 -9.27 12.16
N ALA A 84 -10.17 -8.25 12.94
CA ALA A 84 -9.24 -7.23 13.39
C ALA A 84 -8.22 -7.80 14.38
N VAL A 85 -8.63 -8.66 15.31
CA VAL A 85 -7.70 -9.39 16.22
C VAL A 85 -6.69 -10.20 15.41
N PHE A 86 -7.18 -11.02 14.47
CA PHE A 86 -6.31 -11.82 13.60
C PHE A 86 -5.34 -10.94 12.80
N SER A 87 -5.82 -9.85 12.22
CA SER A 87 -5.00 -8.96 11.40
C SER A 87 -3.93 -8.25 12.23
N LYS A 88 -4.25 -7.83 13.46
CA LYS A 88 -3.29 -7.25 14.41
C LYS A 88 -2.21 -8.27 14.77
N LEU A 89 -2.58 -9.48 15.18
CA LEU A 89 -1.63 -10.54 15.54
C LEU A 89 -0.77 -10.97 14.35
N LYS A 90 -1.38 -11.20 13.18
CA LYS A 90 -0.64 -11.58 11.96
C LYS A 90 0.38 -10.52 11.56
N ARG A 91 0.03 -9.25 11.70
CA ARG A 91 0.95 -8.15 11.41
C ARG A 91 2.11 -8.08 12.42
N HIS A 92 1.86 -8.41 13.68
CA HIS A 92 2.90 -8.47 14.71
C HIS A 92 3.95 -9.56 14.44
N TYR A 93 3.51 -10.79 14.14
CA TYR A 93 4.45 -11.89 13.85
C TYR A 93 5.07 -11.82 12.45
N GLY A 94 4.40 -11.16 11.49
CA GLY A 94 4.92 -11.02 10.13
C GLY A 94 5.23 -12.38 9.48
N GLY A 95 6.49 -12.61 9.13
CA GLY A 95 6.95 -13.87 8.53
C GLY A 95 7.00 -15.05 9.51
N GLU A 96 6.95 -14.81 10.81
CA GLU A 96 6.97 -15.84 11.87
C GLU A 96 5.56 -16.27 12.28
N TRP A 97 4.52 -15.88 11.53
CA TRP A 97 3.12 -16.19 11.85
C TRP A 97 2.83 -17.69 12.01
N ASP A 98 3.59 -18.52 11.29
CA ASP A 98 3.46 -19.97 11.32
C ASP A 98 4.15 -20.61 12.53
N ASN A 99 5.05 -19.87 13.21
CA ASN A 99 5.79 -20.31 14.41
C ASN A 99 5.17 -19.77 15.72
N ARG A 100 3.88 -19.41 15.69
CA ARG A 100 3.20 -18.87 16.87
C ARG A 100 3.09 -19.93 17.99
N PRO A 101 3.20 -19.52 19.27
CA PRO A 101 3.31 -20.44 20.41
C PRO A 101 2.00 -21.10 20.86
N TRP A 102 0.97 -21.16 20.00
CA TRP A 102 -0.34 -21.77 20.28
C TRP A 102 -0.98 -22.38 19.03
#